data_AF-A0A4Q1AKJ4-F1
#
_entry.id   AF-A0A4Q1AKJ4-F1
#
_cell.length_a   1.000
_cell.length_b   1.000
_cell.length_c   1.000
_cell.angle_alpha   90.00
_cell.angle_beta   90.00
_cell.angle_gamma   90.00
#
_symmetry.space_group_name_H-M   'P 1'
#
loop_
_entity.id
_entity.type
_entity.pdbx_description
1 polymer ?
#
loop_
_entity_poly.entity_id
_entity_poly.type
_entity_poly.pdbx_seq_one_letter_code
_entity_poly.pdbx_strand_id
1 'polypeptide(L)'
;MFSKEFLYINAIKYRSQLKVNFKKLSNNDIAETNTSTFIAKDEIMGRDIATKFVALQSEIDNTYISTLLLQEDVKLLRKNQQRPRDFITRSLNNDYNIAVSRNALFETRNYFSKCGVDYIFSAYHILNLHIEKTPCNNNFVVLLFNNQAFCVILNSNSEIVFDKRVDLTAFEDIKNSHFYENELMGQKLFDEIYALEVYELIKETIEEFYLISKNVFIEKISILYNLRLISEEQIAKMGDDFMINVSYHPISVDEELFELSKDSHIQKSFIKPRKKPNNRLKNALIISLIIVLLIAIAYLFYPKIQELMTPPKKVQKSVEVKKEKVIKKPVLLPNHIQSNSIVETRVIKAFESIPYDMVLKELTLDVNSMEMQLNLLNKDSYIKVLEPELKSLYENVDIEFKESKEAIKEATVKAVSLKDKGVIKTKDYKDIYTENEFMPIISVTEQMKILLPENSVVTFKNSSKEDVIIFSYLVNIVIQKPLEFFEIIDRLNRELYSINISYPINFAKTDAGIEVEFTVEFNQPK
;
A
#
# COMPACT_ATOMS: atom_id res chain seq x y z
N MET A 1 3.87 23.90 13.18
CA MET A 1 4.82 22.94 12.56
C MET A 1 4.74 23.18 11.06
N PHE A 2 5.86 23.52 10.40
CA PHE A 2 5.85 23.62 8.93
C PHE A 2 5.65 22.21 8.35
N SER A 3 4.72 22.07 7.40
CA SER A 3 4.51 20.83 6.64
C SER A 3 5.82 20.39 6.00
N LYS A 4 6.20 19.11 6.15
CA LYS A 4 7.34 18.58 5.40
C LYS A 4 6.85 18.20 4.01
N GLU A 5 7.22 19.01 3.03
CA GLU A 5 6.96 18.72 1.63
C GLU A 5 8.14 17.95 1.04
N PHE A 6 7.83 16.91 0.26
CA PHE A 6 8.76 16.14 -0.54
C PHE A 6 8.26 16.12 -1.98
N LEU A 7 9.16 16.25 -2.95
CA LEU A 7 8.82 16.15 -4.35
C LEU A 7 9.66 15.05 -4.99
N TYR A 8 9.01 14.04 -5.55
CA TYR A 8 9.67 12.97 -6.28
C TYR A 8 9.41 13.17 -7.76
N ILE A 9 10.48 13.15 -8.55
CA ILE A 9 10.45 13.37 -9.99
C ILE A 9 11.09 12.16 -10.66
N ASN A 10 10.27 11.31 -11.27
CA ASN A 10 10.75 10.18 -12.06
C ASN A 10 10.87 10.63 -13.50
N ALA A 11 12.09 10.68 -14.04
CA ALA A 11 12.39 11.18 -15.37
C ALA A 11 13.04 10.09 -16.22
N ILE A 12 12.28 9.45 -17.10
CA ILE A 12 12.73 8.32 -17.93
C ILE A 12 12.99 8.82 -19.35
N LYS A 13 14.25 8.75 -19.79
CA LYS A 13 14.68 9.17 -21.13
C LYS A 13 14.56 8.01 -22.11
N TYR A 14 13.51 8.01 -22.93
CA TYR A 14 13.39 7.15 -24.10
C TYR A 14 14.17 7.74 -25.30
N ARG A 15 14.20 7.01 -26.43
CA ARG A 15 14.97 7.40 -27.63
C ARG A 15 14.67 8.80 -28.15
N SER A 16 13.39 9.20 -28.15
CA SER A 16 12.92 10.47 -28.73
C SER A 16 12.20 11.39 -27.73
N GLN A 17 11.97 10.90 -26.50
CA GLN A 17 11.16 11.59 -25.51
C GLN A 17 11.66 11.38 -24.09
N LEU A 18 11.44 12.36 -23.23
CA LEU A 18 11.62 12.28 -21.79
C LEU A 18 10.25 12.30 -21.13
N LYS A 19 9.84 11.17 -20.55
CA LYS A 19 8.63 11.10 -19.74
C LYS A 19 8.98 11.46 -18.30
N VAL A 20 8.23 12.39 -17.72
CA VAL A 20 8.44 12.89 -16.37
C VAL A 20 7.15 12.71 -15.56
N ASN A 21 7.26 12.05 -14.42
CA ASN A 21 6.19 11.90 -13.45
C ASN A 21 6.59 12.62 -12.15
N PHE A 22 5.73 13.50 -11.67
CA PHE A 22 5.88 14.27 -10.45
C PHE A 22 4.93 13.71 -9.40
N LYS A 23 5.44 13.40 -8.22
CA LYS A 23 4.63 13.05 -7.04
C LYS A 23 5.06 13.92 -5.87
N LYS A 24 4.19 14.86 -5.49
CA LYS A 24 4.37 15.73 -4.34
C LYS A 24 3.73 15.08 -3.11
N LEU A 25 4.52 14.89 -2.06
CA LEU A 25 4.04 14.46 -0.75
C LEU A 25 4.03 15.63 0.21
N SER A 26 2.97 15.76 1.00
CA SER A 26 2.90 16.64 2.16
C SER A 26 2.65 15.78 3.39
N ASN A 27 3.57 15.79 4.36
CA ASN A 27 3.48 14.95 5.56
C ASN A 27 3.29 13.44 5.27
N ASN A 28 3.91 12.94 4.19
CA ASN A 28 3.82 11.57 3.66
C ASN A 28 2.51 11.19 2.95
N ASP A 29 1.56 12.11 2.82
CA ASP A 29 0.36 11.92 1.99
C ASP A 29 0.57 12.51 0.60
N ILE A 30 0.00 11.87 -0.43
CA ILE A 30 0.08 12.36 -1.81
C ILE A 30 -0.76 13.63 -1.91
N ALA A 31 -0.10 14.77 -2.10
CA ALA A 31 -0.74 16.05 -2.30
C ALA A 31 -1.07 16.28 -3.78
N GLU A 32 -0.19 15.86 -4.69
CA GLU A 32 -0.34 16.10 -6.12
C GLU A 32 0.46 15.08 -6.94
N THR A 33 -0.12 14.63 -8.05
CA THR A 33 0.56 13.80 -9.05
C THR A 33 0.36 14.39 -10.44
N ASN A 34 1.46 14.69 -11.15
CA ASN A 34 1.42 15.24 -12.50
C ASN A 34 2.31 14.43 -13.44
N THR A 35 1.95 14.36 -14.71
CA THR A 35 2.79 13.75 -15.75
C THR A 35 3.05 14.76 -16.86
N SER A 36 4.23 14.68 -17.46
CA SER A 36 4.63 15.52 -18.57
C SER A 36 5.56 14.76 -19.50
N THR A 37 5.40 14.96 -20.80
CA THR A 37 6.27 14.36 -21.81
C THR A 37 6.96 15.47 -22.58
N PHE A 38 8.29 15.36 -22.72
CA PHE A 38 9.10 16.30 -23.46
C PHE A 38 9.76 15.60 -24.64
N ILE A 39 9.98 16.33 -25.73
CA ILE A 39 10.78 15.81 -26.85
C ILE A 39 12.26 15.86 -26.43
N ALA A 40 12.95 14.74 -26.54
CA ALA A 40 14.35 14.59 -26.16
C ALA A 40 15.14 13.98 -27.32
N LYS A 41 15.81 14.83 -28.10
CA LYS A 41 16.65 14.40 -29.23
C LYS A 41 18.14 14.49 -28.95
N ASP A 42 18.52 15.25 -27.93
CA ASP A 42 19.91 15.57 -27.63
C ASP A 42 20.51 14.62 -26.58
N GLU A 43 21.84 14.51 -26.59
CA GLU A 43 22.62 13.78 -25.57
C GLU A 43 22.57 14.44 -24.19
N ILE A 44 22.17 15.72 -24.12
CA ILE A 44 22.06 16.51 -22.90
C ILE A 44 20.65 17.09 -22.81
N MET A 45 20.05 17.07 -21.62
CA MET A 45 18.73 17.66 -21.38
C MET A 45 18.64 19.13 -21.86
N GLY A 46 17.52 19.47 -22.51
CA GLY A 46 17.19 20.82 -22.94
C GLY A 46 17.25 21.84 -21.79
N ARG A 47 17.68 23.07 -22.09
CA ARG A 47 17.83 24.11 -21.05
C ARG A 47 16.50 24.50 -20.41
N ASP A 48 15.44 24.52 -21.20
CA ASP A 48 14.06 24.76 -20.78
C ASP A 48 13.59 23.74 -19.74
N ILE A 49 13.77 22.44 -20.03
CA ILE A 49 13.41 21.35 -19.11
C ILE A 49 14.25 21.42 -17.84
N ALA A 50 15.56 21.61 -17.99
CA ALA A 50 16.47 21.72 -16.85
C ALA A 50 16.12 22.91 -15.94
N THR A 51 15.74 24.05 -16.53
CA THR A 51 15.33 25.24 -15.77
C THR A 51 14.06 24.99 -14.97
N LYS A 52 13.06 24.27 -15.54
CA LYS A 52 11.87 23.84 -14.80
C LYS A 52 12.22 22.95 -13.60
N PHE A 53 13.11 21.99 -13.78
CA PHE A 53 13.53 21.10 -12.70
C PHE A 53 14.28 21.86 -11.60
N VAL A 54 15.16 22.79 -11.97
CA VAL A 54 15.89 23.63 -11.02
C VAL A 54 14.94 24.56 -10.26
N ALA A 55 13.93 25.12 -10.93
CA ALA A 55 12.91 25.94 -10.27
C ALA A 55 12.13 25.14 -9.22
N LEU A 56 11.66 23.93 -9.56
CA LEU A 56 10.97 23.04 -8.62
C LEU A 56 11.85 22.65 -7.43
N GLN A 57 13.15 22.38 -7.66
CA GLN A 57 14.11 22.11 -6.60
C GLN A 57 14.34 23.31 -5.67
N SER A 58 14.20 24.53 -6.18
CA SER A 58 14.34 25.75 -5.37
C SER A 58 13.09 26.07 -4.55
N GLU A 59 11.93 25.60 -5.00
CA GLU A 59 10.65 25.75 -4.30
C GLU A 59 10.51 24.72 -3.17
N ILE A 60 10.88 23.45 -3.44
CA ILE A 60 10.78 22.35 -2.49
C ILE A 60 12.18 21.77 -2.22
N ASP A 61 12.73 22.03 -1.03
CA ASP A 61 14.09 21.61 -0.66
C ASP A 61 14.30 20.08 -0.73
N ASN A 62 13.27 19.29 -0.39
CA ASN A 62 13.33 17.82 -0.45
C ASN A 62 12.85 17.28 -1.80
N THR A 63 13.40 17.81 -2.89
CA THR A 63 13.13 17.31 -4.24
C THR A 63 14.12 16.21 -4.63
N TYR A 64 13.64 15.03 -5.03
CA TYR A 64 14.43 13.89 -5.48
C TYR A 64 14.14 13.56 -6.94
N ILE A 65 15.19 13.42 -7.75
CA ILE A 65 15.08 13.03 -9.17
C ILE A 65 15.59 11.60 -9.34
N SER A 66 14.73 10.72 -9.85
CA SER A 66 15.09 9.35 -10.21
C SER A 66 15.01 9.15 -11.73
N THR A 67 15.80 8.21 -12.24
CA THR A 67 15.76 7.79 -13.65
C THR A 67 16.07 6.30 -13.78
N LEU A 68 15.78 5.74 -14.95
CA LEU A 68 16.06 4.35 -15.27
C LEU A 68 17.08 4.24 -16.40
N LEU A 69 18.01 3.32 -16.24
CA LEU A 69 19.04 3.01 -17.21
C LEU A 69 18.48 2.03 -18.25
N LEU A 70 18.20 2.55 -19.45
CA LEU A 70 17.59 1.81 -20.56
C LEU A 70 18.60 1.15 -21.51
N GLN A 71 19.91 1.29 -21.25
CA GLN A 71 20.95 0.87 -22.19
C GLN A 71 21.33 -0.61 -22.06
N GLU A 72 21.85 -1.14 -23.16
CA GLU A 72 22.10 -2.56 -23.49
C GLU A 72 23.16 -3.28 -22.64
N ASP A 73 23.70 -2.67 -21.58
CA ASP A 73 24.83 -3.22 -20.83
C ASP A 73 24.50 -3.55 -19.37
N VAL A 74 23.28 -3.98 -19.08
CA VAL A 74 22.90 -4.45 -17.74
C VAL A 74 23.00 -5.97 -17.66
N LYS A 75 23.74 -6.48 -16.66
CA LYS A 75 23.89 -7.92 -16.37
C LYS A 75 23.65 -8.22 -14.90
N LEU A 76 22.98 -9.32 -14.60
CA LEU A 76 22.93 -9.88 -13.26
C LEU A 76 24.23 -10.67 -13.00
N LEU A 77 24.81 -10.52 -11.81
CA LEU A 77 25.99 -11.27 -11.39
C LEU A 77 25.74 -11.83 -10.00
N ARG A 78 26.00 -13.12 -9.79
CA ARG A 78 26.03 -13.66 -8.42
C ARG A 78 27.12 -12.96 -7.62
N LYS A 79 26.92 -12.74 -6.32
CA LYS A 79 27.91 -12.01 -5.48
C LYS A 79 29.30 -12.63 -5.49
N ASN A 80 29.40 -13.92 -5.79
CA ASN A 80 30.63 -14.68 -5.83
C ASN A 80 31.33 -14.62 -7.22
N GLN A 81 30.66 -14.09 -8.24
CA GLN A 81 31.22 -13.97 -9.59
C GLN A 81 32.12 -12.74 -9.72
N GLN A 82 33.18 -12.86 -10.52
CA GLN A 82 34.11 -11.77 -10.76
C GLN A 82 33.45 -10.66 -11.59
N ARG A 83 33.62 -9.41 -11.14
CA ARG A 83 33.10 -8.25 -11.88
C ARG A 83 33.80 -8.10 -13.23
N PRO A 84 33.06 -7.95 -14.34
CA PRO A 84 33.65 -7.62 -15.64
C PRO A 84 34.44 -6.31 -15.60
N ARG A 85 35.47 -6.22 -16.46
CA ARG A 85 36.25 -4.98 -16.64
C ARG A 85 35.33 -3.90 -17.21
N ASP A 86 35.47 -2.67 -16.71
CA ASP A 86 34.67 -1.49 -17.12
C ASP A 86 33.18 -1.50 -16.72
N PHE A 87 32.77 -2.41 -15.83
CA PHE A 87 31.44 -2.40 -15.20
C PHE A 87 31.48 -1.82 -13.79
N ILE A 88 30.37 -1.20 -13.37
CA ILE A 88 30.07 -0.79 -12.00
C ILE A 88 29.00 -1.74 -11.45
N THR A 89 29.19 -2.22 -10.22
CA THR A 89 28.25 -3.11 -9.57
C THR A 89 27.55 -2.47 -8.38
N ARG A 90 26.27 -2.83 -8.21
CA ARG A 90 25.46 -2.54 -7.01
C ARG A 90 24.73 -3.79 -6.56
N SER A 91 24.49 -3.90 -5.26
CA SER A 91 23.72 -5.01 -4.71
C SER A 91 22.26 -4.89 -5.15
N LEU A 92 21.71 -5.95 -5.71
CA LEU A 92 20.29 -6.04 -6.00
C LEU A 92 19.54 -6.63 -4.80
N ASN A 93 20.00 -7.81 -4.36
CA ASN A 93 19.44 -8.57 -3.25
C ASN A 93 20.56 -9.32 -2.51
N ASN A 94 20.22 -10.37 -1.75
CA ASN A 94 21.19 -11.12 -0.97
C ASN A 94 22.18 -11.92 -1.83
N ASP A 95 21.77 -12.36 -3.02
CA ASP A 95 22.55 -13.31 -3.83
C ASP A 95 23.16 -12.69 -5.09
N TYR A 96 22.56 -11.61 -5.58
CA TYR A 96 22.91 -10.97 -6.84
C TYR A 96 23.29 -9.50 -6.69
N ASN A 97 24.26 -9.12 -7.53
CA ASN A 97 24.59 -7.76 -7.89
C ASN A 97 24.07 -7.48 -9.31
N ILE A 98 23.78 -6.22 -9.61
CA ILE A 98 23.61 -5.74 -10.98
C ILE A 98 24.90 -5.06 -11.42
N ALA A 99 25.42 -5.46 -12.57
CA ALA A 99 26.54 -4.83 -13.24
C ALA A 99 26.05 -3.99 -14.42
N VAL A 100 26.56 -2.76 -14.52
CA VAL A 100 26.28 -1.84 -15.63
C VAL A 100 27.59 -1.28 -16.18
N SER A 101 27.70 -1.09 -17.49
CA SER A 101 28.89 -0.47 -18.08
C SER A 101 29.10 0.97 -17.58
N ARG A 102 30.36 1.36 -17.37
CA ARG A 102 30.71 2.72 -16.93
C ARG A 102 30.24 3.79 -17.91
N ASN A 103 30.28 3.49 -19.21
CA ASN A 103 29.85 4.39 -20.27
C ASN A 103 28.34 4.65 -20.17
N ALA A 104 27.54 3.58 -20.02
CA ALA A 104 26.09 3.73 -19.92
C ALA A 104 25.66 4.57 -18.70
N LEU A 105 26.31 4.32 -17.55
CA LEU A 105 26.06 5.12 -16.35
C LEU A 105 26.51 6.58 -16.54
N PHE A 106 27.63 6.81 -17.23
CA PHE A 106 28.14 8.15 -17.54
C PHE A 106 27.19 8.92 -18.45
N GLU A 107 26.72 8.32 -19.54
CA GLU A 107 25.79 8.93 -20.49
C GLU A 107 24.47 9.30 -19.82
N THR A 108 23.91 8.36 -19.04
CA THR A 108 22.68 8.60 -18.27
C THR A 108 22.88 9.77 -17.31
N ARG A 109 24.01 9.83 -16.59
CA ARG A 109 24.31 10.93 -15.67
C ARG A 109 24.57 12.26 -16.39
N ASN A 110 25.25 12.22 -17.53
CA ASN A 110 25.59 13.40 -18.32
C ASN A 110 24.34 14.07 -18.89
N TYR A 111 23.33 13.27 -19.28
CA TYR A 111 22.05 13.80 -19.74
C TYR A 111 21.42 14.74 -18.70
N PHE A 112 21.46 14.38 -17.41
CA PHE A 112 20.95 15.18 -16.29
C PHE A 112 21.96 16.17 -15.71
N SER A 113 23.10 16.43 -16.36
CA SER A 113 24.18 17.28 -15.81
C SER A 113 23.73 18.69 -15.39
N LYS A 114 22.74 19.28 -16.08
CA LYS A 114 22.24 20.63 -15.82
C LYS A 114 21.34 20.75 -14.59
N CYS A 115 20.56 19.72 -14.27
CA CYS A 115 19.60 19.73 -13.16
C CYS A 115 20.00 18.79 -12.01
N GLY A 116 20.93 17.87 -12.25
CA GLY A 116 21.32 16.79 -11.36
C GLY A 116 20.30 15.64 -11.34
N VAL A 117 20.79 14.46 -10.98
CA VAL A 117 19.97 13.27 -10.72
C VAL A 117 20.37 12.70 -9.36
N ASP A 118 19.40 12.21 -8.60
CA ASP A 118 19.60 11.68 -7.24
C ASP A 118 19.70 10.15 -7.24
N TYR A 119 18.90 9.48 -8.09
CA TYR A 119 18.85 8.03 -8.19
C TYR A 119 18.89 7.54 -9.63
N ILE A 120 19.66 6.48 -9.88
CA ILE A 120 19.68 5.76 -11.17
C ILE A 120 19.43 4.29 -10.85
N PHE A 121 18.38 3.74 -11.41
CA PHE A 121 17.99 2.33 -11.27
C PHE A 121 18.06 1.61 -12.62
N SER A 122 17.89 0.29 -12.62
CA SER A 122 17.75 -0.54 -13.82
C SER A 122 16.42 -1.30 -13.79
N ALA A 123 16.01 -1.87 -14.91
CA ALA A 123 14.79 -2.69 -14.96
C ALA A 123 14.82 -3.88 -13.99
N TYR A 124 15.99 -4.48 -13.73
CA TYR A 124 16.14 -5.52 -12.70
C TYR A 124 15.81 -5.02 -11.28
N HIS A 125 16.01 -3.74 -10.97
CA HIS A 125 15.58 -3.19 -9.67
C HIS A 125 14.05 -3.18 -9.55
N ILE A 126 13.36 -2.83 -10.64
CA ILE A 126 11.89 -2.84 -10.71
C ILE A 126 11.38 -4.27 -10.59
N LEU A 127 11.94 -5.18 -11.38
CA LEU A 127 11.58 -6.59 -11.37
C LEU A 127 11.79 -7.22 -9.99
N ASN A 128 12.95 -6.97 -9.36
CA ASN A 128 13.23 -7.48 -8.02
C ASN A 128 12.31 -6.86 -6.96
N LEU A 129 12.00 -5.56 -7.04
CA LEU A 129 11.06 -4.92 -6.11
C LEU A 129 9.65 -5.53 -6.24
N HIS A 130 9.21 -5.82 -7.48
CA HIS A 130 7.94 -6.50 -7.72
C HIS A 130 7.93 -7.90 -7.08
N ILE A 131 9.01 -8.67 -7.26
CA ILE A 131 9.17 -10.00 -6.63
C ILE A 131 9.20 -9.91 -5.10
N GLU A 132 9.87 -8.90 -4.53
CA GLU A 132 9.90 -8.66 -3.08
C GLU A 132 8.50 -8.34 -2.52
N LYS A 133 7.65 -7.61 -3.29
CA LYS A 133 6.27 -7.29 -2.91
C LYS A 133 5.29 -8.44 -3.14
N THR A 134 5.54 -9.26 -4.15
CA THR A 134 4.67 -10.37 -4.59
C THR A 134 5.47 -11.66 -4.73
N PRO A 135 5.92 -12.26 -3.62
CA PRO A 135 6.72 -13.48 -3.67
C PRO A 135 5.92 -14.60 -4.34
N CYS A 136 6.47 -15.11 -5.44
CA CYS A 136 5.88 -16.19 -6.23
C CYS A 136 6.91 -17.30 -6.36
N ASN A 137 6.63 -18.43 -5.70
CA ASN A 137 7.48 -19.61 -5.76
C ASN A 137 7.38 -20.28 -7.14
N ASN A 138 8.48 -20.87 -7.62
CA ASN A 138 8.52 -21.67 -8.84
C ASN A 138 7.94 -20.93 -10.07
N ASN A 139 8.18 -19.62 -10.16
CA ASN A 139 7.58 -18.75 -11.17
C ASN A 139 8.63 -18.27 -12.17
N PHE A 140 8.27 -18.26 -13.45
CA PHE A 140 9.03 -17.59 -14.50
C PHE A 140 8.46 -16.19 -14.75
N VAL A 141 9.19 -15.15 -14.34
CA VAL A 141 8.76 -13.76 -14.45
C VAL A 141 9.47 -13.08 -15.63
N VAL A 142 8.68 -12.45 -16.51
CA VAL A 142 9.15 -11.71 -17.69
C VAL A 142 8.66 -10.28 -17.60
N LEU A 143 9.57 -9.31 -17.48
CA LEU A 143 9.26 -7.89 -17.56
C LEU A 143 9.49 -7.38 -18.98
N LEU A 144 8.41 -6.99 -19.64
CA LEU A 144 8.42 -6.34 -20.95
C LEU A 144 8.48 -4.82 -20.78
N PHE A 145 9.63 -4.24 -21.11
CA PHE A 145 9.84 -2.81 -20.95
C PHE A 145 10.83 -2.24 -21.98
N ASN A 146 10.42 -1.15 -22.64
CA ASN A 146 11.26 -0.42 -23.61
C ASN A 146 11.87 -1.32 -24.71
N ASN A 147 11.05 -2.17 -25.34
CA ASN A 147 11.48 -3.15 -26.35
C ASN A 147 12.56 -4.11 -25.84
N GLN A 148 12.58 -4.39 -24.54
CA GLN A 148 13.46 -5.37 -23.93
C GLN A 148 12.64 -6.28 -23.02
N ALA A 149 13.04 -7.54 -22.96
CA ALA A 149 12.49 -8.53 -22.05
C ALA A 149 13.53 -8.91 -21.00
N PHE A 150 13.20 -8.64 -19.73
CA PHE A 150 14.00 -9.05 -18.58
C PHE A 150 13.36 -10.29 -17.96
N CYS A 151 14.04 -11.42 -18.10
CA CYS A 151 13.56 -12.74 -17.71
C CYS A 151 14.26 -13.20 -16.44
N VAL A 152 13.51 -13.66 -15.44
CA VAL A 152 14.05 -14.33 -14.24
C VAL A 152 13.20 -15.54 -13.86
N ILE A 153 13.85 -16.64 -13.52
CA ILE A 153 13.19 -17.85 -13.00
C ILE A 153 13.47 -17.95 -11.51
N LEU A 154 12.41 -18.15 -10.74
CA LEU A 154 12.43 -18.23 -9.28
C LEU A 154 12.30 -19.69 -8.83
N ASN A 155 13.00 -20.05 -7.75
CA ASN A 155 12.84 -21.36 -7.10
C ASN A 155 11.68 -21.36 -6.09
N SER A 156 11.58 -22.44 -5.32
CA SER A 156 10.57 -22.63 -4.27
C SER A 156 10.64 -21.61 -3.13
N ASN A 157 11.77 -20.91 -2.99
CA ASN A 157 12.01 -19.88 -1.97
C ASN A 157 11.88 -18.47 -2.54
N SER A 158 11.36 -18.31 -3.77
CA SER A 158 11.33 -17.04 -4.50
C SER A 158 12.72 -16.42 -4.77
N GLU A 159 13.78 -17.25 -4.79
CA GLU A 159 15.14 -16.80 -5.11
C GLU A 159 15.41 -16.95 -6.62
N ILE A 160 16.12 -15.98 -7.21
CA ILE A 160 16.47 -15.99 -8.63
C ILE A 160 17.49 -17.11 -8.89
N VAL A 161 17.14 -18.09 -9.71
CA VAL A 161 18.04 -19.19 -10.09
C VAL A 161 18.60 -19.06 -11.50
N PHE A 162 17.88 -18.36 -12.37
CA PHE A 162 18.25 -18.09 -13.75
C PHE A 162 17.79 -16.69 -14.17
N ASP A 163 18.59 -16.03 -14.99
CA ASP A 163 18.27 -14.73 -15.57
C ASP A 163 18.68 -14.68 -17.04
N LYS A 164 17.89 -13.98 -17.84
CA LYS A 164 18.17 -13.73 -19.26
C LYS A 164 17.62 -12.37 -19.65
N ARG A 165 18.30 -11.70 -20.58
CA ARG A 165 17.84 -10.44 -21.17
C ARG A 165 17.87 -10.58 -22.67
N VAL A 166 16.79 -10.19 -23.33
CA VAL A 166 16.67 -10.21 -24.79
C VAL A 166 16.07 -8.89 -25.26
N ASP A 167 16.61 -8.36 -26.36
CA ASP A 167 16.09 -7.19 -27.04
C ASP A 167 15.00 -7.63 -28.03
N LEU A 168 13.86 -6.94 -28.03
CA LEU A 168 12.69 -7.20 -28.86
C LEU A 168 12.63 -6.20 -30.02
N THR A 169 11.97 -6.58 -31.12
CA THR A 169 11.86 -5.72 -32.29
C THR A 169 11.06 -4.44 -31.96
N ALA A 170 11.60 -3.28 -32.35
CA ALA A 170 10.93 -2.00 -32.15
C ALA A 170 9.94 -1.72 -33.30
N PHE A 171 8.86 -0.97 -33.00
CA PHE A 171 7.88 -0.58 -34.01
C PHE A 171 8.52 0.24 -35.14
N GLU A 172 9.51 1.08 -34.82
CA GLU A 172 10.21 1.88 -35.82
C GLU A 172 10.94 1.01 -36.86
N ASP A 173 11.45 -0.16 -36.47
CA ASP A 173 12.16 -1.05 -37.37
C ASP A 173 11.19 -1.71 -38.37
N ILE A 174 9.99 -2.04 -37.91
CA ILE A 174 8.90 -2.52 -38.78
C ILE A 174 8.38 -1.39 -39.66
N LYS A 175 8.28 -0.15 -39.16
CA LYS A 175 7.87 0.99 -39.99
C LYS A 175 8.81 1.26 -41.16
N ASN A 176 10.11 1.09 -40.95
CA ASN A 176 11.13 1.30 -41.99
C ASN A 176 11.17 0.17 -43.04
N SER A 177 10.49 -0.94 -42.78
CA SER A 177 10.55 -2.14 -43.62
C SER A 177 9.63 -2.08 -44.86
N HIS A 178 8.72 -1.10 -44.94
CA HIS A 178 7.75 -0.91 -46.05
C HIS A 178 6.85 -2.12 -46.39
N PHE A 179 6.72 -3.11 -45.50
CA PHE A 179 5.94 -4.34 -45.75
C PHE A 179 4.40 -4.16 -45.70
N TYR A 180 3.90 -2.94 -45.49
CA TYR A 180 2.47 -2.68 -45.34
C TYR A 180 2.03 -1.41 -46.06
N GLU A 181 0.79 -1.40 -46.53
CA GLU A 181 0.23 -0.32 -47.36
C GLU A 181 -0.32 0.86 -46.53
N ASN A 182 -0.69 0.62 -45.27
CA ASN A 182 -1.26 1.63 -44.36
C ASN A 182 -0.81 1.40 -42.91
N GLU A 183 -0.62 2.47 -42.13
CA GLU A 183 -0.16 2.46 -40.74
C GLU A 183 -0.99 1.56 -39.82
N LEU A 184 -2.30 1.44 -40.03
CA LEU A 184 -3.16 0.52 -39.25
C LEU A 184 -2.78 -0.96 -39.45
N MET A 185 -2.42 -1.34 -40.68
CA MET A 185 -1.96 -2.70 -40.97
C MET A 185 -0.54 -2.92 -40.43
N GLY A 186 0.30 -1.89 -40.47
CA GLY A 186 1.61 -1.91 -39.84
C GLY A 186 1.54 -2.15 -38.32
N GLN A 187 0.61 -1.50 -37.62
CA GLN A 187 0.40 -1.72 -36.19
C GLN A 187 -0.04 -3.16 -35.88
N LYS A 188 -1.03 -3.69 -36.62
CA LYS A 188 -1.46 -5.08 -36.44
C LYS A 188 -0.33 -6.08 -36.70
N LEU A 189 0.43 -5.87 -37.77
CA LEU A 189 1.58 -6.71 -38.08
C LEU A 189 2.64 -6.65 -36.96
N PHE A 190 2.89 -5.47 -36.41
CA PHE A 190 3.78 -5.31 -35.27
C PHE A 190 3.27 -6.07 -34.04
N ASP A 191 1.99 -5.94 -33.70
CA ASP A 191 1.41 -6.61 -32.54
C ASP A 191 1.54 -8.15 -32.67
N GLU A 192 1.32 -8.70 -33.87
CA GLU A 192 1.49 -10.14 -34.14
C GLU A 192 2.96 -10.59 -34.07
N ILE A 193 3.88 -9.82 -34.67
CA ILE A 193 5.32 -10.12 -34.61
C ILE A 193 5.81 -10.06 -33.16
N TYR A 194 5.40 -9.04 -32.42
CA TYR A 194 5.77 -8.85 -31.03
C TYR A 194 5.27 -10.01 -30.15
N ALA A 195 4.02 -10.45 -30.34
CA ALA A 195 3.47 -11.59 -29.63
C ALA A 195 4.23 -12.89 -29.93
N LEU A 196 4.62 -13.11 -31.20
CA LEU A 196 5.41 -14.27 -31.61
C LEU A 196 6.83 -14.24 -31.01
N GLU A 197 7.49 -13.08 -31.00
CA GLU A 197 8.81 -12.93 -30.39
C GLU A 197 8.78 -13.23 -28.89
N VAL A 198 7.75 -12.74 -28.17
CA VAL A 198 7.59 -13.04 -26.75
C VAL A 198 7.32 -14.53 -26.51
N TYR A 199 6.52 -15.17 -27.38
CA TYR A 199 6.27 -16.61 -27.31
C TYR A 199 7.56 -17.43 -27.47
N GLU A 200 8.31 -17.20 -28.55
CA GLU A 200 9.55 -17.94 -28.80
C GLU A 200 10.61 -17.63 -27.74
N LEU A 201 10.70 -16.38 -27.26
CA LEU A 201 11.56 -16.02 -26.13
C LEU A 201 11.27 -16.87 -24.90
N ILE A 202 10.00 -16.99 -24.51
CA ILE A 202 9.59 -17.76 -23.33
C ILE A 202 9.96 -19.22 -23.52
N LYS A 203 9.61 -19.80 -24.68
CA LYS A 203 9.91 -21.18 -25.04
C LYS A 203 11.41 -21.48 -24.99
N GLU A 204 12.22 -20.69 -25.69
CA GLU A 204 13.68 -20.83 -25.70
C GLU A 204 14.28 -20.69 -24.30
N THR A 205 13.75 -19.77 -23.48
CA THR A 205 14.22 -19.57 -22.11
C THR A 205 13.91 -20.76 -21.22
N ILE A 206 12.73 -21.37 -21.37
CA ILE A 206 12.35 -22.60 -20.66
C ILE A 206 13.25 -23.77 -21.08
N GLU A 207 13.47 -23.95 -22.39
CA GLU A 207 14.35 -24.98 -22.93
C GLU A 207 15.80 -24.81 -22.42
N GLU A 208 16.35 -23.59 -22.51
CA GLU A 208 17.69 -23.26 -22.01
C GLU A 208 17.82 -23.51 -20.50
N PHE A 209 16.80 -23.13 -19.72
CA PHE A 209 16.81 -23.35 -18.29
C PHE A 209 16.84 -24.83 -17.92
N TYR A 210 16.00 -25.67 -18.53
CA TYR A 210 15.93 -27.09 -18.23
C TYR A 210 17.13 -27.89 -18.75
N LEU A 211 17.93 -27.33 -19.67
CA LEU A 211 19.24 -27.88 -20.01
C LEU A 211 20.25 -27.69 -18.87
N ILE A 212 20.16 -26.59 -18.12
CA ILE A 212 21.11 -26.22 -17.06
C ILE A 212 20.68 -26.76 -15.69
N SER A 213 19.39 -26.63 -15.36
CA SER A 213 18.83 -26.95 -14.04
C SER A 213 17.69 -27.96 -14.16
N LYS A 214 17.80 -29.08 -13.44
CA LYS A 214 16.79 -30.15 -13.43
C LYS A 214 15.92 -30.18 -12.17
N ASN A 215 16.25 -29.37 -11.16
CA ASN A 215 15.68 -29.50 -9.81
C ASN A 215 14.63 -28.43 -9.48
N VAL A 216 14.34 -27.53 -10.41
CA VAL A 216 13.33 -26.48 -10.24
C VAL A 216 12.31 -26.65 -11.35
N PHE A 217 11.05 -26.82 -10.97
CA PHE A 217 9.94 -26.93 -11.89
C PHE A 217 9.23 -25.58 -11.98
N ILE A 218 8.93 -25.12 -13.19
CA ILE A 218 8.21 -23.87 -13.44
C ILE A 218 6.70 -24.18 -13.37
N GLU A 219 6.02 -23.68 -12.34
CA GLU A 219 4.59 -23.88 -12.13
C GLU A 219 3.72 -22.80 -12.79
N LYS A 220 4.29 -21.60 -12.94
CA LYS A 220 3.59 -20.43 -13.46
C LYS A 220 4.53 -19.57 -14.30
N ILE A 221 3.97 -18.86 -15.27
CA ILE A 221 4.63 -17.81 -16.04
C ILE A 221 3.89 -16.49 -15.76
N SER A 222 4.64 -15.46 -15.37
CA SER A 222 4.13 -14.12 -15.10
C SER A 222 4.76 -13.10 -16.03
N ILE A 223 3.97 -12.63 -16.98
CA ILE A 223 4.36 -11.59 -17.94
C ILE A 223 3.88 -10.25 -17.40
N LEU A 224 4.83 -9.37 -17.11
CA LEU A 224 4.63 -8.03 -16.60
C LEU A 224 4.80 -7.02 -17.74
N TYR A 225 3.81 -6.16 -17.96
CA TYR A 225 3.84 -5.21 -19.07
C TYR A 225 3.56 -3.77 -18.63
N ASN A 226 4.26 -2.82 -19.24
CA ASN A 226 3.96 -1.40 -19.11
C ASN A 226 2.97 -0.91 -20.20
N LEU A 227 2.95 -1.58 -21.36
CA LEU A 227 2.03 -1.33 -22.48
C LEU A 227 1.41 -2.66 -22.91
N ARG A 228 0.09 -2.69 -23.06
CA ARG A 228 -0.63 -3.91 -23.46
C ARG A 228 -0.47 -4.12 -24.97
N LEU A 229 0.32 -5.10 -25.37
CA LEU A 229 0.60 -5.44 -26.78
C LEU A 229 0.19 -6.86 -27.16
N ILE A 230 -0.11 -7.72 -26.18
CA ILE A 230 -0.49 -9.11 -26.39
C ILE A 230 -1.98 -9.26 -26.04
N SER A 231 -2.73 -10.00 -26.85
CA SER A 231 -4.15 -10.25 -26.64
C SER A 231 -4.38 -11.37 -25.60
N GLU A 232 -5.57 -11.40 -24.99
CA GLU A 232 -5.93 -12.49 -24.05
C GLU A 232 -5.98 -13.85 -24.74
N GLU A 233 -6.41 -13.90 -26.00
CA GLU A 233 -6.42 -15.12 -26.82
C GLU A 233 -5.01 -15.66 -27.05
N GLN A 234 -4.05 -14.77 -27.35
CA GLN A 234 -2.65 -15.13 -27.50
C GLN A 234 -2.08 -15.66 -26.19
N ILE A 235 -2.36 -15.02 -25.05
CA ILE A 235 -1.94 -15.48 -23.72
C ILE A 235 -2.53 -16.85 -23.37
N ALA A 236 -3.82 -17.05 -23.61
CA ALA A 236 -4.48 -18.35 -23.40
C ALA A 236 -3.82 -19.44 -24.24
N LYS A 237 -3.54 -19.14 -25.52
CA LYS A 237 -2.81 -20.05 -26.40
C LYS A 237 -1.40 -20.37 -25.88
N MET A 238 -0.67 -19.40 -25.35
CA MET A 238 0.63 -19.67 -24.71
C MET A 238 0.50 -20.63 -23.53
N GLY A 239 -0.54 -20.44 -22.71
CA GLY A 239 -0.83 -21.32 -21.57
C GLY A 239 -1.13 -22.75 -21.98
N ASP A 240 -1.95 -22.92 -23.02
CA ASP A 240 -2.30 -24.22 -23.59
C ASP A 240 -1.07 -24.91 -24.22
N ASP A 241 -0.28 -24.18 -25.01
CA ASP A 241 0.90 -24.70 -25.71
C ASP A 241 2.02 -25.11 -24.74
N PHE A 242 2.27 -24.30 -23.70
CA PHE A 242 3.29 -24.60 -22.70
C PHE A 242 2.81 -25.57 -21.62
N MET A 243 1.50 -25.82 -21.52
CA MET A 243 0.86 -26.55 -20.42
C MET A 243 1.20 -25.99 -19.03
N ILE A 244 1.43 -24.67 -18.95
CA ILE A 244 1.78 -23.93 -17.74
C ILE A 244 0.82 -22.74 -17.64
N ASN A 245 0.41 -22.39 -16.42
CA ASN A 245 -0.46 -21.22 -16.22
C ASN A 245 0.29 -19.93 -16.58
N VAL A 246 -0.14 -19.24 -17.64
CA VAL A 246 0.42 -17.96 -18.08
C VAL A 246 -0.48 -16.82 -17.62
N SER A 247 0.11 -15.89 -16.88
CA SER A 247 -0.55 -14.69 -16.37
C SER A 247 0.05 -13.44 -17.01
N TYR A 248 -0.81 -12.48 -17.35
CA TYR A 248 -0.43 -11.23 -18.01
C TYR A 248 -0.94 -10.05 -17.19
N HIS A 249 -0.03 -9.34 -16.52
CA HIS A 249 -0.37 -8.31 -15.54
C HIS A 249 0.30 -6.96 -15.84
N PRO A 250 -0.42 -5.83 -15.70
CA PRO A 250 0.17 -4.52 -15.87
C PRO A 250 1.12 -4.19 -14.70
N ILE A 251 2.23 -3.52 -15.00
CA ILE A 251 3.16 -2.97 -14.00
C ILE A 251 3.43 -1.49 -14.26
N SER A 252 3.28 -0.66 -13.22
CA SER A 252 3.59 0.76 -13.30
C SER A 252 5.05 1.02 -12.93
N VAL A 253 5.90 1.16 -13.94
CA VAL A 253 7.32 1.50 -13.77
C VAL A 253 7.52 2.81 -12.98
N ASP A 254 6.63 3.78 -13.19
CA ASP A 254 6.66 5.06 -12.49
C ASP A 254 6.42 4.89 -10.98
N GLU A 255 5.51 4.00 -10.58
CA GLU A 255 5.24 3.74 -9.15
C GLU A 255 6.35 2.93 -8.49
N GLU A 256 6.90 1.93 -9.20
CA GLU A 256 8.04 1.15 -8.70
C GLU A 256 9.28 2.02 -8.49
N LEU A 257 9.56 2.96 -9.42
CA LEU A 257 10.65 3.94 -9.26
C LEU A 257 10.44 4.88 -8.07
N PHE A 258 9.19 5.29 -7.83
CA PHE A 258 8.84 6.12 -6.68
C PHE A 258 9.13 5.37 -5.36
N GLU A 259 8.68 4.13 -5.24
CA GLU A 259 8.95 3.30 -4.05
C GLU A 259 10.44 3.02 -3.84
N LEU A 260 11.20 2.78 -4.93
CA LEU A 260 12.66 2.66 -4.86
C LEU A 260 13.34 3.92 -4.32
N SER A 261 12.74 5.11 -4.52
CA SER A 261 13.31 6.39 -4.13
C SER A 261 13.02 6.83 -2.69
N LYS A 262 12.10 6.16 -1.97
CA LYS A 262 11.46 6.69 -0.76
C LYS A 262 12.25 6.54 0.55
N ASP A 263 12.75 5.36 0.97
CA ASP A 263 13.77 5.31 2.06
C ASP A 263 14.41 3.95 2.45
N SER A 264 14.02 2.78 1.93
CA SER A 264 14.72 1.50 2.26
C SER A 264 15.69 1.03 1.17
N HIS A 265 15.52 1.52 -0.07
CA HIS A 265 16.25 1.07 -1.26
C HIS A 265 17.31 2.05 -1.75
N ILE A 266 17.56 3.13 -1.02
CA ILE A 266 18.53 4.19 -1.37
C ILE A 266 19.95 3.60 -1.61
N GLN A 267 20.27 2.48 -0.97
CA GLN A 267 21.56 1.78 -1.15
C GLN A 267 21.66 0.99 -2.46
N LYS A 268 20.53 0.67 -3.12
CA LYS A 268 20.50 -0.10 -4.37
C LYS A 268 20.80 0.77 -5.61
N SER A 269 20.57 2.09 -5.56
CA SER A 269 20.89 3.03 -6.66
C SER A 269 22.38 3.04 -7.06
N PHE A 270 22.66 3.23 -8.36
CA PHE A 270 24.03 3.35 -8.87
C PHE A 270 24.75 4.60 -8.37
N ILE A 271 24.00 5.67 -8.10
CA ILE A 271 24.52 6.95 -7.61
C ILE A 271 23.93 7.30 -6.24
N LYS A 272 24.65 8.14 -5.50
CA LYS A 272 24.18 8.68 -4.22
C LYS A 272 23.37 9.96 -4.45
N PRO A 273 22.32 10.21 -3.66
CA PRO A 273 21.51 11.41 -3.78
C PRO A 273 22.34 12.68 -3.49
N ARG A 274 21.93 13.80 -4.10
CA ARG A 274 22.60 15.09 -3.94
C ARG A 274 22.35 15.63 -2.53
N LYS A 275 23.33 16.35 -1.98
CA LYS A 275 23.19 17.02 -0.68
C LYS A 275 22.10 18.10 -0.78
N LYS A 276 21.05 17.97 0.04
CA LYS A 276 19.94 18.93 0.10
C LYS A 276 20.27 20.10 1.04
N PRO A 277 19.78 21.32 0.77
CA PRO A 277 20.02 22.48 1.63
C PRO A 277 19.45 22.24 3.03
N ASN A 278 20.25 22.50 4.06
CA ASN A 278 19.85 22.28 5.45
C ASN A 278 19.30 23.58 6.06
N ASN A 279 17.98 23.68 6.20
CA ASN A 279 17.30 24.87 6.73
C ASN A 279 17.48 25.11 8.24
N ARG A 280 18.32 24.33 8.94
CA ARG A 280 18.61 24.54 10.37
C ARG A 280 19.04 25.97 10.70
N LEU A 281 19.80 26.63 9.82
CA LEU A 281 20.26 28.02 10.03
C LEU A 281 19.12 29.04 9.91
N LYS A 282 18.24 28.93 8.90
CA LYS A 282 17.08 29.82 8.75
C LYS A 282 16.09 29.66 9.91
N ASN A 283 15.83 28.42 10.32
CA ASN A 283 14.92 28.13 11.44
C ASN A 283 15.50 28.62 12.78
N ALA A 284 16.82 28.49 12.99
CA ALA A 284 17.49 29.02 14.18
C ALA A 284 17.40 30.55 14.25
N LEU A 285 17.56 31.26 13.12
CA LEU A 285 17.40 32.71 13.07
C LEU A 285 15.98 33.15 13.41
N ILE A 286 14.95 32.48 12.87
CA ILE A 286 13.54 32.79 13.19
C ILE A 286 13.24 32.56 14.67
N ILE A 287 13.68 31.42 15.23
CA ILE A 287 13.51 31.11 16.66
C ILE A 287 14.22 32.16 17.53
N SER A 288 15.44 32.58 17.16
CA SER A 288 16.16 33.63 17.88
C SER A 288 15.39 34.96 17.90
N LEU A 289 14.73 35.30 16.79
CA LEU A 289 13.96 36.54 16.66
C LEU A 289 12.67 36.51 17.51
N ILE A 290 12.02 35.34 17.59
CA ILE A 290 10.87 35.11 18.48
C ILE A 290 11.27 35.21 19.95
N ILE A 291 12.42 34.65 20.34
CA ILE A 291 12.94 34.72 21.71
C ILE A 291 13.23 36.17 22.10
N VAL A 292 13.87 36.95 21.22
CA VAL A 292 14.13 38.37 21.45
C VAL A 292 12.82 39.16 21.61
N LEU A 293 11.81 38.86 20.79
CA LEU A 293 10.49 39.49 20.91
C LEU A 293 9.81 39.17 22.25
N LEU A 294 9.85 37.91 22.70
CA LEU A 294 9.30 37.48 23.98
C LEU A 294 10.00 38.15 25.17
N ILE A 295 11.33 38.29 25.11
CA ILE A 295 12.10 38.99 26.15
C ILE A 295 11.74 40.48 26.18
N ALA A 296 11.56 41.13 25.03
CA ALA A 296 11.15 42.52 24.95
C ALA A 296 9.75 42.74 25.52
N ILE A 297 8.80 41.84 25.24
CA ILE A 297 7.45 41.86 25.82
C ILE A 297 7.54 41.66 27.34
N ALA A 298 8.28 40.65 27.81
CA ALA A 298 8.45 40.40 29.24
C ALA A 298 9.06 41.60 29.98
N TYR A 299 10.01 42.30 29.37
CA TYR A 299 10.62 43.52 29.93
C TYR A 299 9.62 44.68 30.03
N LEU A 300 8.77 44.88 29.01
CA LEU A 300 7.73 45.93 29.03
C LEU A 300 6.65 45.68 30.10
N PHE A 301 6.31 44.41 30.36
CA PHE A 301 5.30 44.04 31.37
C PHE A 301 5.89 43.78 32.77
N TYR A 302 7.21 43.72 32.91
CA TYR A 302 7.93 43.50 34.18
C TYR A 302 7.48 44.42 35.34
N PRO A 303 7.36 45.75 35.18
CA PRO A 303 6.96 46.62 36.29
C PRO A 303 5.51 46.37 36.76
N LYS A 304 4.62 45.96 35.86
CA LYS A 304 3.20 45.68 36.16
C LYS A 304 3.01 44.36 36.90
N ILE A 305 3.92 43.41 36.68
CA ILE A 305 3.97 42.11 37.39
C ILE A 305 4.56 42.28 38.79
N GLN A 306 5.52 43.19 38.98
CA GLN A 306 6.08 43.49 40.31
C GLN A 306 5.04 44.10 41.27
N GLU A 307 4.12 44.95 40.78
CA GLU A 307 3.04 45.53 41.59
C GLU A 307 2.05 44.49 42.15
N LEU A 308 1.86 43.37 41.44
CA LEU A 308 0.94 42.30 41.83
C LEU A 308 1.57 41.21 42.72
N MET A 309 2.90 41.20 42.91
CA MET A 309 3.62 40.04 43.49
C MET A 309 4.57 40.34 44.67
N THR A 310 4.24 41.28 45.56
CA THR A 310 4.96 41.40 46.85
C THR A 310 4.03 41.82 48.00
N PRO A 311 4.19 41.34 49.27
CA PRO A 311 4.88 40.14 49.84
C PRO A 311 3.97 39.42 50.92
N PRO A 312 4.36 38.46 51.82
CA PRO A 312 5.70 38.06 52.24
C PRO A 312 6.04 36.55 52.27
N LYS A 313 7.36 36.35 52.31
CA LYS A 313 8.15 35.13 52.52
C LYS A 313 7.54 34.15 53.53
N LYS A 314 7.54 32.85 53.19
CA LYS A 314 8.28 31.82 53.94
C LYS A 314 8.22 30.41 53.34
N VAL A 315 9.34 29.70 53.58
CA VAL A 315 9.60 28.25 53.59
C VAL A 315 9.92 27.58 52.26
N GLN A 316 11.24 27.44 52.04
CA GLN A 316 11.86 26.39 51.24
C GLN A 316 11.41 25.00 51.72
N LYS A 317 10.90 24.18 50.80
CA LYS A 317 11.03 22.73 50.87
C LYS A 317 11.63 22.23 49.56
N SER A 318 12.83 21.69 49.66
CA SER A 318 13.49 20.89 48.64
C SER A 318 12.65 19.64 48.37
N VAL A 319 12.21 19.47 47.12
CA VAL A 319 11.74 18.20 46.60
C VAL A 319 12.81 17.70 45.64
N GLU A 320 13.53 16.67 46.04
CA GLU A 320 14.34 15.86 45.13
C GLU A 320 13.42 15.22 44.10
N VAL A 321 13.49 15.69 42.85
CA VAL A 321 12.91 14.97 41.72
C VAL A 321 13.85 13.79 41.42
N LYS A 322 13.46 12.60 41.91
CA LYS A 322 13.99 11.35 41.38
C LYS A 322 13.73 11.35 39.87
N LYS A 323 14.79 11.31 39.07
CA LYS A 323 14.71 10.97 37.66
C LYS A 323 14.17 9.53 37.58
N GLU A 324 12.87 9.38 37.38
CA GLU A 324 12.33 8.13 36.87
C GLU A 324 13.02 7.86 35.53
N LYS A 325 13.75 6.75 35.49
CA LYS A 325 14.09 6.12 34.23
C LYS A 325 12.76 5.84 33.54
N VAL A 326 12.52 6.49 32.40
CA VAL A 326 11.49 6.06 31.45
C VAL A 326 11.89 4.66 31.00
N ILE A 327 11.40 3.66 31.73
CA ILE A 327 11.29 2.30 31.21
C ILE A 327 10.26 2.45 30.10
N LYS A 328 10.71 2.36 28.84
CA LYS A 328 9.80 2.16 27.71
C LYS A 328 8.99 0.91 28.04
N LYS A 329 7.75 1.07 28.54
CA LYS A 329 6.80 -0.04 28.56
C LYS A 329 6.64 -0.49 27.11
N PRO A 330 6.70 -1.80 26.81
CA PRO A 330 6.36 -2.27 25.47
C PRO A 330 4.94 -1.78 25.15
N VAL A 331 4.78 -1.13 24.00
CA VAL A 331 3.46 -0.72 23.50
C VAL A 331 2.71 -2.02 23.20
N LEU A 332 1.71 -2.36 24.02
CA LEU A 332 0.95 -3.59 23.86
C LEU A 332 -0.18 -3.32 22.87
N LEU A 333 -0.17 -4.02 21.74
CA LEU A 333 -1.25 -3.94 20.76
C LEU A 333 -2.53 -4.58 21.31
N PRO A 334 -3.72 -4.10 20.90
CA PRO A 334 -4.97 -4.74 21.28
C PRO A 334 -5.02 -6.18 20.74
N ASN A 335 -5.55 -7.09 21.56
CA ASN A 335 -5.76 -8.48 21.14
C ASN A 335 -6.95 -8.53 20.17
N HIS A 336 -6.65 -8.46 18.88
CA HIS A 336 -7.69 -8.40 17.85
C HIS A 336 -8.54 -9.67 17.80
N ILE A 337 -7.94 -10.84 18.05
CA ILE A 337 -8.66 -12.13 18.08
C ILE A 337 -9.73 -12.11 19.16
N GLN A 338 -9.38 -11.65 20.37
CA GLN A 338 -10.34 -11.51 21.46
C GLN A 338 -11.43 -10.50 21.12
N SER A 339 -11.06 -9.31 20.63
CA SER A 339 -12.02 -8.26 20.25
C SER A 339 -13.01 -8.74 19.17
N ASN A 340 -12.50 -9.39 18.12
CA ASN A 340 -13.30 -9.92 17.03
C ASN A 340 -14.19 -11.08 17.48
N SER A 341 -13.71 -11.95 18.38
CA SER A 341 -14.52 -13.04 18.95
C SER A 341 -15.68 -12.51 19.79
N ILE A 342 -15.51 -11.38 20.48
CA ILE A 342 -16.58 -10.71 21.21
C ILE A 342 -17.63 -10.18 20.23
N VAL A 343 -17.19 -9.56 19.13
CA VAL A 343 -18.08 -9.09 18.05
C VAL A 343 -18.87 -10.26 17.47
N GLU A 344 -18.20 -11.33 17.07
CA GLU A 344 -18.81 -12.55 16.53
C GLU A 344 -19.89 -13.10 17.47
N THR A 345 -19.55 -13.28 18.74
CA THR A 345 -20.48 -13.80 19.75
C THR A 345 -21.69 -12.88 19.93
N ARG A 346 -21.51 -11.56 19.86
CA ARG A 346 -22.61 -10.61 19.98
C ARG A 346 -23.55 -10.67 18.77
N VAL A 347 -23.00 -10.81 17.57
CA VAL A 347 -23.80 -10.95 16.34
C VAL A 347 -24.57 -12.28 16.35
N ILE A 348 -23.93 -13.39 16.73
CA ILE A 348 -24.58 -14.71 16.86
C ILE A 348 -25.75 -14.62 17.85
N LYS A 349 -25.52 -14.11 19.06
CA LYS A 349 -26.57 -13.98 20.08
C LYS A 349 -27.72 -13.07 19.64
N ALA A 350 -27.42 -12.02 18.89
CA ALA A 350 -28.45 -11.16 18.32
C ALA A 350 -29.33 -11.94 17.35
N PHE A 351 -28.75 -12.73 16.43
CA PHE A 351 -29.52 -13.56 15.51
C PHE A 351 -30.27 -14.71 16.20
N GLU A 352 -29.67 -15.37 17.19
CA GLU A 352 -30.30 -16.44 17.97
C GLU A 352 -31.50 -15.97 18.79
N SER A 353 -31.53 -14.68 19.18
CA SER A 353 -32.66 -14.12 19.92
C SER A 353 -33.94 -13.96 19.08
N ILE A 354 -33.82 -13.99 17.74
CA ILE A 354 -34.93 -13.73 16.81
C ILE A 354 -35.71 -15.04 16.55
N PRO A 355 -37.00 -15.11 16.92
CA PRO A 355 -37.81 -16.30 16.67
C PRO A 355 -38.19 -16.44 15.18
N TYR A 356 -38.53 -17.67 14.78
CA TYR A 356 -38.84 -18.04 13.38
C TYR A 356 -40.00 -17.27 12.74
N ASP A 357 -40.91 -16.70 13.52
CA ASP A 357 -42.08 -15.96 13.05
C ASP A 357 -41.85 -14.44 12.95
N MET A 358 -40.59 -14.01 13.05
CA MET A 358 -40.15 -12.62 12.85
C MET A 358 -39.18 -12.52 11.69
N VAL A 359 -39.26 -11.42 10.96
CA VAL A 359 -38.34 -11.12 9.86
C VAL A 359 -37.54 -9.87 10.19
N LEU A 360 -36.22 -10.03 10.30
CA LEU A 360 -35.28 -8.93 10.48
C LEU A 360 -35.13 -8.12 9.19
N LYS A 361 -35.30 -6.81 9.29
CA LYS A 361 -34.97 -5.85 8.23
C LYS A 361 -33.60 -5.23 8.45
N GLU A 362 -33.38 -4.68 9.64
CA GLU A 362 -32.14 -3.99 9.99
C GLU A 362 -31.70 -4.36 11.41
N LEU A 363 -30.40 -4.52 11.60
CA LEU A 363 -29.76 -4.72 12.90
C LEU A 363 -28.59 -3.75 13.03
N THR A 364 -28.60 -2.94 14.07
CA THR A 364 -27.48 -2.08 14.46
C THR A 364 -26.96 -2.52 15.82
N LEU A 365 -25.68 -2.89 15.87
CA LEU A 365 -24.97 -3.18 17.10
C LEU A 365 -24.00 -2.03 17.41
N ASP A 366 -24.09 -1.48 18.61
CA ASP A 366 -23.15 -0.50 19.14
C ASP A 366 -22.42 -1.09 20.38
N VAL A 367 -21.47 -0.34 20.94
CA VAL A 367 -20.63 -0.76 22.07
C VAL A 367 -21.49 -1.31 23.22
N ASN A 368 -22.54 -0.60 23.63
CA ASN A 368 -23.39 -0.98 24.78
C ASN A 368 -24.89 -1.08 24.46
N SER A 369 -25.27 -0.98 23.19
CA SER A 369 -26.66 -1.02 22.76
C SER A 369 -26.84 -1.83 21.48
N MET A 370 -28.09 -2.11 21.17
CA MET A 370 -28.53 -2.79 19.97
C MET A 370 -29.90 -2.26 19.55
N GLU A 371 -30.11 -2.13 18.25
CA GLU A 371 -31.38 -1.77 17.66
C GLU A 371 -31.73 -2.78 16.56
N MET A 372 -32.98 -3.26 16.55
CA MET A 372 -33.50 -4.15 15.52
C MET A 372 -34.77 -3.58 14.92
N GLN A 373 -34.86 -3.54 13.59
CA GLN A 373 -36.11 -3.32 12.88
C GLN A 373 -36.67 -4.64 12.38
N LEU A 374 -37.89 -4.96 12.80
CA LEU A 374 -38.51 -6.28 12.65
C LEU A 374 -39.90 -6.16 12.01
N ASN A 375 -40.25 -7.16 11.21
CA ASN A 375 -41.62 -7.44 10.79
C ASN A 375 -42.16 -8.62 11.59
N LEU A 376 -43.32 -8.43 12.21
CA LEU A 376 -43.91 -9.36 13.15
C LEU A 376 -45.29 -9.80 12.66
N LEU A 377 -45.59 -11.09 12.72
CA LEU A 377 -46.95 -11.61 12.50
C LEU A 377 -47.80 -11.54 13.79
N ASN A 378 -47.18 -11.76 14.95
CA ASN A 378 -47.85 -11.74 16.25
C ASN A 378 -47.02 -10.96 17.29
N LYS A 379 -47.71 -10.15 18.12
CA LYS A 379 -47.08 -9.40 19.22
C LYS A 379 -46.64 -10.33 20.36
N ASP A 380 -47.30 -11.48 20.54
CA ASP A 380 -46.99 -12.42 21.62
C ASP A 380 -45.57 -12.98 21.53
N SER A 381 -45.03 -13.13 20.32
CA SER A 381 -43.70 -13.71 20.08
C SER A 381 -42.59 -12.80 20.57
N TYR A 382 -42.82 -11.48 20.61
CA TYR A 382 -41.92 -10.53 21.27
C TYR A 382 -41.87 -10.79 22.77
N ILE A 383 -43.03 -10.80 23.42
CA ILE A 383 -43.15 -10.90 24.89
C ILE A 383 -42.63 -12.25 25.39
N LYS A 384 -42.91 -13.34 24.65
CA LYS A 384 -42.62 -14.70 25.10
C LYS A 384 -41.21 -15.18 24.77
N VAL A 385 -40.55 -14.61 23.76
CA VAL A 385 -39.27 -15.13 23.25
C VAL A 385 -38.21 -14.03 23.13
N LEU A 386 -38.42 -13.03 22.27
CA LEU A 386 -37.39 -12.03 21.98
C LEU A 386 -37.03 -11.18 23.21
N GLU A 387 -38.02 -10.66 23.94
CA GLU A 387 -37.79 -9.81 25.11
C GLU A 387 -37.04 -10.54 26.24
N PRO A 388 -37.43 -11.77 26.65
CA PRO A 388 -36.65 -12.56 27.62
C PRO A 388 -35.20 -12.82 27.20
N GLU A 389 -34.96 -13.22 25.95
CA GLU A 389 -33.61 -13.50 25.43
C GLU A 389 -32.74 -12.23 25.45
N LEU A 390 -33.29 -11.10 24.99
CA LEU A 390 -32.59 -9.82 25.03
C LEU A 390 -32.35 -9.32 26.46
N LYS A 391 -33.29 -9.50 27.39
CA LYS A 391 -33.09 -9.17 28.81
C LYS A 391 -32.05 -10.06 29.49
N SER A 392 -31.73 -11.23 28.93
CA SER A 392 -30.61 -12.05 29.41
C SER A 392 -29.24 -11.43 29.10
N LEU A 393 -29.20 -10.52 28.10
CA LEU A 393 -28.03 -9.85 27.56
C LEU A 393 -27.95 -8.36 27.92
N TYR A 394 -29.09 -7.68 28.08
CA TYR A 394 -29.20 -6.24 28.33
C TYR A 394 -30.04 -5.96 29.58
N GLU A 395 -29.83 -4.80 30.20
CA GLU A 395 -30.65 -4.36 31.34
C GLU A 395 -32.01 -3.87 30.90
N ASN A 396 -32.06 -3.06 29.83
CA ASN A 396 -33.26 -2.41 29.34
C ASN A 396 -33.55 -2.86 27.91
N VAL A 397 -34.79 -3.27 27.64
CA VAL A 397 -35.27 -3.72 26.32
C VAL A 397 -36.66 -3.14 26.11
N ASP A 398 -36.81 -2.31 25.09
CA ASP A 398 -38.04 -1.63 24.73
C ASP A 398 -38.43 -1.93 23.27
N ILE A 399 -39.73 -1.88 22.98
CA ILE A 399 -40.28 -2.05 21.63
C ILE A 399 -41.22 -0.89 21.27
N GLU A 400 -41.03 -0.34 20.07
CA GLU A 400 -41.89 0.67 19.47
C GLU A 400 -42.52 0.09 18.20
N PHE A 401 -43.85 0.12 18.09
CA PHE A 401 -44.55 -0.31 16.88
C PHE A 401 -44.82 0.89 15.98
N LYS A 402 -44.55 0.78 14.67
CA LYS A 402 -45.03 1.79 13.72
C LYS A 402 -46.54 1.65 13.55
N GLU A 403 -47.25 2.77 13.49
CA GLU A 403 -48.70 2.76 13.24
C GLU A 403 -48.98 2.24 11.82
N SER A 404 -49.49 1.01 11.72
CA SER A 404 -49.92 0.41 10.46
C SER A 404 -51.20 -0.42 10.65
N LYS A 405 -52.08 -0.37 9.64
CA LYS A 405 -53.31 -1.18 9.56
C LYS A 405 -53.08 -2.55 8.90
N GLU A 406 -51.85 -2.86 8.51
CA GLU A 406 -51.50 -4.09 7.82
C GLU A 406 -51.44 -5.29 8.77
N ALA A 407 -51.61 -6.49 8.20
CA ALA A 407 -51.50 -7.75 8.95
C ALA A 407 -50.07 -7.98 9.50
N ILE A 408 -49.06 -7.41 8.82
CA ILE A 408 -47.67 -7.40 9.25
C ILE A 408 -47.42 -6.12 10.05
N LYS A 409 -46.91 -6.27 11.28
CA LYS A 409 -46.60 -5.14 12.17
C LYS A 409 -45.10 -4.87 12.12
N GLU A 410 -44.73 -3.67 11.70
CA GLU A 410 -43.34 -3.21 11.82
C GLU A 410 -43.07 -2.72 13.24
N ALA A 411 -41.93 -3.11 13.79
CA ALA A 411 -41.48 -2.65 15.09
C ALA A 411 -39.98 -2.39 15.13
N THR A 412 -39.59 -1.48 16.02
CA THR A 412 -38.21 -1.20 16.38
C THR A 412 -37.99 -1.65 17.81
N VAL A 413 -37.06 -2.57 18.02
CA VAL A 413 -36.63 -3.03 19.35
C VAL A 413 -35.31 -2.37 19.70
N LYS A 414 -35.23 -1.74 20.87
CA LYS A 414 -34.00 -1.11 21.39
C LYS A 414 -33.59 -1.78 22.68
N ALA A 415 -32.36 -2.26 22.74
CA ALA A 415 -31.77 -2.85 23.93
C ALA A 415 -30.53 -2.03 24.35
N VAL A 416 -30.44 -1.66 25.62
CA VAL A 416 -29.41 -0.74 26.14
C VAL A 416 -28.83 -1.29 27.45
N SER A 417 -27.57 -0.94 27.72
CA SER A 417 -26.78 -1.41 28.87
C SER A 417 -26.50 -2.91 28.79
N LEU A 418 -25.52 -3.28 27.98
CA LEU A 418 -25.04 -4.65 27.84
C LEU A 418 -24.56 -5.19 29.20
N LYS A 419 -25.06 -6.35 29.61
CA LYS A 419 -24.64 -7.06 30.81
C LYS A 419 -23.31 -7.74 30.54
N ASP A 420 -22.28 -7.29 31.25
CA ASP A 420 -20.92 -7.78 31.06
C ASP A 420 -20.82 -9.26 31.50
N LYS A 421 -20.69 -10.16 30.52
CA LYS A 421 -20.50 -11.60 30.77
C LYS A 421 -19.18 -12.04 30.18
N GLY A 422 -18.13 -11.90 31.00
CA GLY A 422 -16.98 -12.81 31.09
C GLY A 422 -16.10 -12.98 29.85
N VAL A 423 -14.78 -12.87 30.07
CA VAL A 423 -13.73 -13.19 29.09
C VAL A 423 -14.01 -14.55 28.42
N ILE A 424 -14.37 -14.51 27.14
CA ILE A 424 -14.47 -15.69 26.30
C ILE A 424 -13.06 -16.27 26.19
N LYS A 425 -12.86 -17.50 26.66
CA LYS A 425 -11.62 -18.23 26.41
C LYS A 425 -11.56 -18.58 24.92
N THR A 426 -10.85 -17.79 24.15
CA THR A 426 -10.57 -18.05 22.74
C THR A 426 -9.63 -19.26 22.61
N LYS A 427 -9.69 -19.97 21.48
CA LYS A 427 -8.74 -21.02 21.13
C LYS A 427 -7.31 -20.48 21.27
N ASP A 428 -6.37 -21.30 21.73
CA ASP A 428 -4.96 -20.96 21.99
C ASP A 428 -4.23 -20.41 20.75
N TYR A 429 -4.51 -19.17 20.36
CA TYR A 429 -3.71 -18.41 19.42
C TYR A 429 -2.66 -17.66 20.24
N LYS A 430 -1.38 -17.96 20.02
CA LYS A 430 -0.28 -17.19 20.61
C LYS A 430 -0.25 -15.81 19.94
N ASP A 431 -0.38 -14.76 20.74
CA ASP A 431 -0.22 -13.36 20.34
C ASP A 431 1.23 -13.06 19.90
N ILE A 432 1.63 -13.56 18.75
CA ILE A 432 2.91 -13.23 18.12
C ILE A 432 2.60 -12.29 16.96
N TYR A 433 2.35 -11.02 17.30
CA TYR A 433 2.26 -9.96 16.29
C TYR A 433 3.63 -9.74 15.68
N THR A 434 3.67 -9.53 14.37
CA THR A 434 4.94 -9.27 13.70
C THR A 434 5.51 -7.93 14.17
N GLU A 435 6.76 -7.91 14.69
CA GLU A 435 7.47 -6.69 15.10
C GLU A 435 7.94 -5.84 13.88
N ASN A 436 7.25 -5.95 12.74
CA ASN A 436 7.68 -5.32 11.50
C ASN A 436 7.62 -3.78 11.60
N GLU A 437 8.50 -3.15 10.83
CA GLU A 437 8.58 -1.70 10.67
C GLU A 437 7.21 -1.10 10.33
N PHE A 438 6.97 0.11 10.84
CA PHE A 438 5.75 0.90 10.66
C PHE A 438 5.19 0.84 9.23
N MET A 439 3.93 0.43 9.10
CA MET A 439 3.22 0.36 7.84
C MET A 439 2.53 1.71 7.53
N PRO A 440 2.83 2.34 6.39
CA PRO A 440 2.12 3.53 5.95
C PRO A 440 0.64 3.25 5.67
N ILE A 441 -0.20 4.27 5.86
CA ILE A 441 -1.64 4.22 5.60
C ILE A 441 -2.01 3.61 4.24
N ILE A 442 -1.26 3.94 3.18
CA ILE A 442 -1.51 3.42 1.83
C ILE A 442 -1.32 1.89 1.79
N SER A 443 -0.25 1.39 2.39
CA SER A 443 0.01 -0.05 2.47
C SER A 443 -1.05 -0.77 3.31
N VAL A 444 -1.47 -0.16 4.43
CA VAL A 444 -2.59 -0.67 5.21
C VAL A 444 -3.89 -0.65 4.39
N THR A 445 -4.14 0.39 3.62
CA THR A 445 -5.33 0.51 2.77
C THR A 445 -5.37 -0.60 1.71
N GLU A 446 -4.25 -0.85 1.03
CA GLU A 446 -4.14 -1.92 0.05
C GLU A 446 -4.27 -3.30 0.71
N GLN A 447 -3.68 -3.49 1.89
CA GLN A 447 -3.89 -4.72 2.67
C GLN A 447 -5.38 -4.91 3.03
N MET A 448 -6.08 -3.86 3.46
CA MET A 448 -7.52 -3.98 3.77
C MET A 448 -8.32 -4.38 2.53
N LYS A 449 -8.00 -3.85 1.35
CA LYS A 449 -8.65 -4.24 0.08
C LYS A 449 -8.36 -5.68 -0.33
N ILE A 450 -7.16 -6.21 -0.02
CA ILE A 450 -6.80 -7.61 -0.31
C ILE A 450 -7.46 -8.56 0.69
N LEU A 451 -7.53 -8.17 1.97
CA LEU A 451 -8.09 -9.00 3.03
C LEU A 451 -9.62 -9.12 2.90
N LEU A 452 -10.30 -8.02 2.57
CA LEU A 452 -11.74 -8.00 2.43
C LEU A 452 -12.18 -8.53 1.05
N PRO A 453 -13.41 -9.06 0.91
CA PRO A 453 -13.92 -9.54 -0.37
C PRO A 453 -13.91 -8.47 -1.48
N GLU A 454 -13.77 -8.87 -2.76
CA GLU A 454 -13.65 -7.93 -3.90
C GLU A 454 -14.86 -7.01 -4.09
N ASN A 455 -16.04 -7.43 -3.62
CA ASN A 455 -17.27 -6.64 -3.63
C ASN A 455 -17.39 -5.68 -2.43
N SER A 456 -16.35 -5.55 -1.60
CA SER A 456 -16.31 -4.60 -0.50
C SER A 456 -15.81 -3.22 -0.95
N VAL A 457 -16.47 -2.17 -0.47
CA VAL A 457 -16.03 -0.78 -0.62
C VAL A 457 -15.34 -0.36 0.67
N VAL A 458 -14.02 -0.25 0.62
CA VAL A 458 -13.17 0.13 1.76
C VAL A 458 -12.82 1.61 1.66
N THR A 459 -13.27 2.41 2.62
CA THR A 459 -13.04 3.87 2.67
C THR A 459 -12.27 4.24 3.92
N PHE A 460 -11.12 4.90 3.77
CA PHE A 460 -10.38 5.42 4.91
C PHE A 460 -11.17 6.54 5.64
N LYS A 461 -11.30 6.44 6.96
CA LYS A 461 -11.95 7.46 7.79
C LYS A 461 -10.94 8.43 8.41
N ASN A 462 -10.07 7.92 9.28
CA ASN A 462 -9.12 8.74 10.03
C ASN A 462 -7.97 7.90 10.59
N SER A 463 -6.97 8.59 11.16
CA SER A 463 -5.89 7.96 11.90
C SER A 463 -5.71 8.63 13.25
N SER A 464 -5.52 7.84 14.31
CA SER A 464 -5.20 8.33 15.65
C SER A 464 -3.81 7.86 16.09
N LYS A 465 -3.16 8.64 16.96
CA LYS A 465 -1.79 8.37 17.44
C LYS A 465 -1.70 8.62 18.95
N GLU A 466 -2.44 7.86 19.74
CA GLU A 466 -2.44 7.99 21.21
C GLU A 466 -1.38 7.13 21.88
N ASP A 467 -1.61 5.82 22.00
CA ASP A 467 -0.61 4.87 22.50
C ASP A 467 -0.10 3.95 21.37
N VAL A 468 -1.01 3.57 20.48
CA VAL A 468 -0.79 2.87 19.21
C VAL A 468 -1.18 3.77 18.04
N ILE A 469 -0.74 3.44 16.83
CA ILE A 469 -1.23 4.07 15.61
C ILE A 469 -2.41 3.24 15.12
N ILE A 470 -3.57 3.88 15.01
CA ILE A 470 -4.81 3.26 14.56
C ILE A 470 -5.17 3.87 13.22
N PHE A 471 -5.43 3.02 12.22
CA PHE A 471 -6.07 3.43 10.97
C PHE A 471 -7.46 2.83 10.92
N SER A 472 -8.48 3.69 10.83
CA SER A 472 -9.88 3.27 10.81
C SER A 472 -10.43 3.32 9.38
N TYR A 473 -11.03 2.22 8.94
CA TYR A 473 -11.62 2.07 7.61
C TYR A 473 -13.10 1.72 7.74
N LEU A 474 -13.94 2.45 7.01
CA LEU A 474 -15.34 2.07 6.81
C LEU A 474 -15.41 1.02 5.71
N VAL A 475 -16.03 -0.11 6.00
CA VAL A 475 -16.24 -1.21 5.08
C VAL A 475 -17.73 -1.33 4.81
N ASN A 476 -18.11 -1.25 3.54
CA ASN A 476 -19.45 -1.52 3.05
C ASN A 476 -19.40 -2.75 2.13
N ILE A 477 -20.21 -3.77 2.40
CA ILE A 477 -20.25 -4.99 1.60
C ILE A 477 -21.69 -5.49 1.45
N VAL A 478 -22.01 -6.08 0.29
CA VAL A 478 -23.27 -6.79 0.07
C VAL A 478 -23.01 -8.29 0.13
N ILE A 479 -23.54 -8.99 1.13
CA ILE A 479 -23.41 -10.44 1.31
C ILE A 479 -24.74 -11.15 1.03
N GLN A 480 -24.71 -12.41 0.62
CA GLN A 480 -25.94 -13.19 0.38
C GLN A 480 -26.43 -13.90 1.63
N LYS A 481 -25.52 -14.31 2.51
CA LYS A 481 -25.83 -14.98 3.77
C LYS A 481 -25.06 -14.36 4.94
N PRO A 482 -25.64 -14.25 6.15
CA PRO A 482 -24.92 -13.77 7.34
C PRO A 482 -23.64 -14.56 7.64
N LEU A 483 -23.54 -15.81 7.19
CA LEU A 483 -22.35 -16.65 7.33
C LEU A 483 -21.09 -16.00 6.71
N GLU A 484 -21.25 -15.29 5.60
CA GLU A 484 -20.14 -14.62 4.91
C GLU A 484 -19.50 -13.53 5.79
N PHE A 485 -20.25 -12.89 6.69
CA PHE A 485 -19.68 -11.95 7.66
C PHE A 485 -18.75 -12.66 8.66
N PHE A 486 -19.12 -13.87 9.11
CA PHE A 486 -18.27 -14.65 10.02
C PHE A 486 -17.01 -15.17 9.33
N GLU A 487 -17.07 -15.48 8.02
CA GLU A 487 -15.88 -15.80 7.24
C GLU A 487 -14.89 -14.61 7.15
N ILE A 488 -15.40 -13.37 7.11
CA ILE A 488 -14.57 -12.17 7.20
C ILE A 488 -13.89 -12.09 8.56
N ILE A 489 -14.63 -12.29 9.66
CA ILE A 489 -14.07 -12.32 11.02
C ILE A 489 -12.94 -13.36 11.13
N ASP A 490 -13.20 -14.57 10.63
CA ASP A 490 -12.24 -15.68 10.63
C ASP A 490 -10.99 -15.39 9.79
N ARG A 491 -11.12 -14.60 8.71
CA ARG A 491 -10.00 -14.16 7.89
C ARG A 491 -9.18 -13.11 8.64
N LEU A 492 -9.82 -12.11 9.24
CA LEU A 492 -9.13 -11.08 10.04
C LEU A 492 -8.39 -11.71 11.23
N ASN A 493 -8.98 -12.69 11.90
CA ASN A 493 -8.37 -13.40 13.05
C ASN A 493 -7.16 -14.28 12.68
N ARG A 494 -6.96 -14.58 11.39
CA ARG A 494 -5.80 -15.35 10.90
C ARG A 494 -4.60 -14.46 10.59
N GLU A 495 -4.78 -13.14 10.60
CA GLU A 495 -3.73 -12.20 10.28
C GLU A 495 -2.71 -12.06 11.41
N LEU A 496 -1.46 -11.82 11.03
CA LEU A 496 -0.35 -11.56 11.97
C LEU A 496 -0.29 -10.10 12.42
N TYR A 497 -1.26 -9.29 12.00
CA TYR A 497 -1.42 -7.87 12.34
C TYR A 497 -2.62 -7.70 13.28
N SER A 498 -2.58 -6.69 14.15
CA SER A 498 -3.70 -6.41 15.06
C SER A 498 -4.81 -5.68 14.31
N ILE A 499 -5.78 -6.44 13.79
CA ILE A 499 -6.90 -5.93 12.98
C ILE A 499 -8.24 -6.27 13.65
N ASN A 500 -8.89 -5.28 14.25
CA ASN A 500 -10.17 -5.49 14.93
C ASN A 500 -11.35 -4.84 14.20
N ILE A 501 -12.51 -5.46 14.31
CA ILE A 501 -13.79 -4.88 13.95
C ILE A 501 -14.27 -4.02 15.10
N SER A 502 -14.69 -2.80 14.78
CA SER A 502 -15.17 -1.80 15.73
C SER A 502 -16.60 -1.40 15.41
N TYR A 503 -17.32 -1.03 16.47
CA TYR A 503 -18.71 -0.58 16.40
C TYR A 503 -18.82 0.82 15.74
N PRO A 504 -19.99 1.17 15.17
CA PRO A 504 -21.18 0.33 15.03
C PRO A 504 -21.05 -0.71 13.90
N ILE A 505 -21.82 -1.78 14.00
CA ILE A 505 -21.98 -2.80 12.96
C ILE A 505 -23.45 -2.80 12.54
N ASN A 506 -23.70 -2.51 11.27
CA ASN A 506 -25.03 -2.39 10.70
C ASN A 506 -25.26 -3.51 9.68
N PHE A 507 -26.40 -4.19 9.77
CA PHE A 507 -26.92 -5.09 8.76
C PHE A 507 -28.23 -4.54 8.26
N ALA A 508 -28.40 -4.42 6.95
CA ALA A 508 -29.64 -3.99 6.31
C ALA A 508 -30.00 -4.94 5.17
N LYS A 509 -31.21 -5.48 5.19
CA LYS A 509 -31.72 -6.33 4.11
C LYS A 509 -32.20 -5.46 2.96
N THR A 510 -31.61 -5.64 1.79
CA THR A 510 -31.98 -4.95 0.54
C THR A 510 -32.38 -5.97 -0.54
N ASP A 511 -32.83 -5.49 -1.69
CA ASP A 511 -33.21 -6.37 -2.81
C ASP A 511 -32.00 -7.11 -3.42
N ALA A 512 -30.78 -6.56 -3.25
CA ALA A 512 -29.55 -7.13 -3.77
C ALA A 512 -28.88 -8.15 -2.81
N GLY A 513 -29.29 -8.18 -1.54
CA GLY A 513 -28.69 -9.02 -0.51
C GLY A 513 -28.79 -8.38 0.87
N ILE A 514 -27.80 -8.64 1.72
CA ILE A 514 -27.64 -8.01 3.03
C ILE A 514 -26.47 -7.04 2.93
N GLU A 515 -26.76 -5.75 3.02
CA GLU A 515 -25.74 -4.72 3.17
C GLU A 515 -25.21 -4.74 4.60
N VAL A 516 -23.90 -4.86 4.73
CA VAL A 516 -23.19 -4.83 6.01
C VAL A 516 -22.22 -3.67 6.00
N GLU A 517 -22.39 -2.76 6.97
CA GLU A 517 -21.50 -1.63 7.20
C GLU A 517 -20.83 -1.78 8.56
N PHE A 518 -19.50 -1.72 8.61
CA PHE A 518 -18.73 -1.79 9.85
C PHE A 518 -17.41 -1.05 9.73
N THR A 519 -16.77 -0.76 10.86
CA THR A 519 -15.43 -0.17 10.87
C THR A 519 -14.38 -1.23 11.17
N VAL A 520 -13.29 -1.24 10.40
CA VAL A 520 -12.10 -2.06 10.66
C VAL A 520 -10.98 -1.13 11.11
N GLU A 521 -10.33 -1.50 12.21
CA GLU A 521 -9.22 -0.77 12.80
C GLU A 521 -7.93 -1.59 12.69
N PHE A 522 -6.95 -1.03 11.99
CA PHE A 522 -5.61 -1.59 11.92
C PHE A 522 -4.74 -0.91 12.97
N ASN A 523 -4.23 -1.69 13.93
CA ASN A 523 -3.40 -1.20 15.02
C ASN A 523 -1.95 -1.61 14.82
N GLN A 524 -1.05 -0.66 15.01
CA GLN A 524 0.38 -0.92 14.98
C GLN A 524 1.14 -0.09 16.01
N PRO A 525 2.36 -0.51 16.39
CA PRO A 525 3.20 0.25 17.30
C PRO A 525 3.57 1.61 16.69
N LYS A 526 3.89 2.57 17.56
CA LYS A 526 4.31 3.92 17.18
C LYS A 526 5.70 4.00 16.58
#